data_AF-A0A2T6FL78-F1
#
_entry.id   AF-A0A2T6FL78-F1
#
_cell.length_a   1.000
_cell.length_b   1.000
_cell.length_c   1.000
_cell.angle_alpha   90.00
_cell.angle_beta   90.00
_cell.angle_gamma   90.00
#
_symmetry.space_group_name_H-M   'P 1'
#
loop_
_entity.id
_entity.type
_entity.pdbx_description
1 polymer ?
#
loop_
_entity_poly.entity_id
_entity_poly.type
_entity_poly.pdbx_seq_one_letter_code
_entity_poly.pdbx_strand_id
1 'polypeptide(L)'
;MQVVINIVASLFLFFCFIWTLLPWGFGIHNYAKSHGKLLVITARASWLVLLLSHPLLIYLIWFESISYWLIFALIIAHIVFCALFARDVSTG
;
A
#
# COMPACT_ATOMS: atom_id res chain seq x y z
N MET A 1 -15.26 -9.25 21.00
CA MET A 1 -14.75 -7.94 20.52
C MET A 1 -13.61 -8.11 19.51
N GLN A 2 -12.60 -8.94 19.79
CA GLN A 2 -11.45 -9.19 18.90
C GLN A 2 -11.82 -9.55 17.45
N VAL A 3 -12.76 -10.47 17.26
CA VAL A 3 -13.21 -10.89 15.91
C VAL A 3 -13.78 -9.72 15.11
N VAL A 4 -14.59 -8.85 15.73
CA VAL A 4 -15.16 -7.67 15.08
C VAL A 4 -14.05 -6.69 14.68
N ILE A 5 -13.06 -6.48 15.55
CA ILE A 5 -11.89 -5.63 15.25
C ILE A 5 -11.12 -6.20 14.06
N ASN A 6 -10.87 -7.51 14.02
CA ASN A 6 -10.16 -8.17 12.93
C ASN A 6 -10.91 -8.05 11.59
N ILE A 7 -12.24 -8.17 11.61
CA ILE A 7 -13.09 -7.96 10.42
C ILE A 7 -12.96 -6.52 9.92
N VAL A 8 -13.14 -5.53 10.80
CA VAL A 8 -13.04 -4.11 10.44
C VAL A 8 -11.65 -3.77 9.90
N ALA A 9 -10.59 -4.25 10.55
CA ALA A 9 -9.22 -4.07 10.10
C ALA A 9 -8.97 -4.72 8.73
N SER A 10 -9.51 -5.92 8.49
CA SER A 10 -9.38 -6.61 7.20
C SER A 10 -10.09 -5.85 6.08
N LEU A 11 -11.29 -5.31 6.33
CA LEU A 11 -12.03 -4.48 5.36
C LEU A 11 -11.26 -3.20 5.03
N PHE A 12 -10.70 -2.55 6.04
CA PHE A 12 -9.85 -1.36 5.85
C PHE A 12 -8.61 -1.69 5.03
N LEU A 13 -7.88 -2.76 5.36
CA LEU A 13 -6.72 -3.21 4.59
C LEU A 13 -7.10 -3.58 3.14
N PHE A 14 -8.25 -4.21 2.92
CA PHE A 14 -8.72 -4.52 1.59
C PHE A 14 -9.02 -3.26 0.77
N PHE A 15 -9.62 -2.24 1.37
CA PHE A 15 -9.81 -0.94 0.75
C PHE A 15 -8.46 -0.28 0.38
N CYS A 16 -7.49 -0.25 1.30
CA CYS A 16 -6.14 0.26 1.03
C CYS A 16 -5.42 -0.55 -0.06
N PHE A 17 -5.65 -1.86 -0.13
CA PHE A 17 -5.09 -2.72 -1.15
C PHE A 17 -5.62 -2.37 -2.54
N ILE A 18 -6.93 -2.15 -2.69
CA ILE A 18 -7.53 -1.68 -3.95
C ILE A 18 -6.94 -0.32 -4.35
N TRP A 19 -6.78 0.60 -3.39
CA TRP A 19 -6.14 1.89 -3.63
C TRP A 19 -4.67 1.75 -4.08
N THR A 20 -3.95 0.79 -3.52
CA THR A 20 -2.57 0.47 -3.90
C THR A 20 -2.50 -0.15 -5.29
N LEU A 21 -3.46 -0.97 -5.69
CA LEU A 21 -3.50 -1.56 -7.02
C LEU A 21 -3.78 -0.51 -8.10
N LEU A 22 -4.81 0.32 -7.89
CA LEU A 22 -5.37 1.17 -8.94
C LEU A 22 -4.73 2.57 -8.95
N PRO A 23 -5.09 3.53 -8.07
CA PRO A 23 -4.46 4.84 -8.00
C PRO A 23 -2.92 4.80 -8.01
N TRP A 24 -2.31 4.01 -7.13
CA TRP A 24 -0.84 3.93 -7.06
C TRP A 24 -0.23 3.25 -8.28
N GLY A 25 -0.93 2.30 -8.92
CA GLY A 25 -0.51 1.73 -10.19
C GLY A 25 -0.42 2.80 -11.30
N PHE A 26 -1.43 3.66 -11.43
CA PHE A 26 -1.40 4.80 -12.35
C PHE A 26 -0.30 5.79 -11.99
N GLY A 27 -0.13 6.09 -10.69
CA GLY A 27 0.95 6.92 -10.18
C GLY A 27 2.34 6.44 -10.61
N ILE A 28 2.62 5.15 -10.42
CA ILE A 28 3.88 4.55 -10.85
C ILE A 28 4.05 4.57 -12.37
N HIS A 29 2.96 4.34 -13.12
CA HIS A 29 2.99 4.41 -14.58
C HIS A 29 3.37 5.81 -15.07
N ASN A 30 2.77 6.85 -14.51
CA ASN A 30 3.06 8.25 -14.85
C ASN A 30 4.45 8.69 -14.37
N TYR A 31 4.85 8.28 -13.16
CA TYR A 31 6.21 8.50 -12.65
C TYR A 31 7.26 7.91 -13.59
N ALA A 32 6.99 6.73 -14.16
CA ALA A 32 7.90 6.07 -15.09
C ALA A 32 8.07 6.79 -16.44
N LYS A 33 7.11 7.62 -16.85
CA LYS A 33 7.22 8.42 -18.09
C LYS A 33 8.19 9.59 -17.94
N SER A 34 8.35 10.11 -16.72
CA SER A 34 9.09 11.35 -16.44
C SER A 34 10.43 11.16 -15.74
N HIS A 35 10.76 9.95 -15.28
CA HIS A 35 11.95 9.68 -14.47
C HIS A 35 12.87 8.62 -15.06
N GLY A 36 14.15 8.67 -14.68
CA GLY A 36 15.17 7.71 -15.11
C GLY A 36 14.97 6.29 -14.56
N LYS A 37 15.53 5.30 -15.28
CA LYS A 37 15.34 3.85 -15.03
C LYS A 37 15.57 3.42 -13.57
N LEU A 38 16.60 3.94 -12.91
CA LEU A 38 16.92 3.56 -11.52
C LEU A 38 15.81 3.99 -10.55
N LEU A 39 15.32 5.24 -10.67
CA LEU A 39 14.22 5.75 -9.84
C LEU A 39 12.93 4.95 -10.07
N VAL A 40 12.65 4.58 -11.31
CA VAL A 40 11.48 3.76 -11.65
C VAL A 40 11.56 2.36 -11.03
N ILE A 41 12.74 1.74 -11.01
CA ILE A 41 12.93 0.45 -10.34
C ILE A 41 12.65 0.58 -8.85
N THR A 42 13.18 1.61 -8.19
CA THR A 42 12.93 1.84 -6.76
C THR A 42 11.44 2.07 -6.49
N ALA A 43 10.76 2.88 -7.30
CA ALA A 43 9.33 3.15 -7.16
C ALA A 43 8.48 1.88 -7.32
N ARG A 44 8.78 1.05 -8.34
CA ARG A 44 8.09 -0.24 -8.56
C ARG A 44 8.35 -1.24 -7.45
N ALA A 45 9.60 -1.32 -6.95
CA ALA A 45 9.94 -2.22 -5.85
C ALA A 45 9.19 -1.80 -4.56
N SER A 46 9.22 -0.51 -4.20
CA SER A 46 8.46 0.02 -3.07
C SER A 46 6.96 -0.19 -3.21
N TRP A 47 6.42 -0.06 -4.43
CA TRP A 47 5.01 -0.33 -4.73
C TRP A 47 4.64 -1.79 -4.48
N LEU A 48 5.46 -2.73 -4.96
CA LEU A 48 5.24 -4.17 -4.73
C LEU A 48 5.32 -4.53 -3.25
N VAL A 49 6.27 -3.96 -2.51
CA VAL A 49 6.36 -4.15 -1.05
C VAL A 49 5.10 -3.65 -0.36
N LEU A 50 4.64 -2.44 -0.71
CA LEU A 50 3.40 -1.88 -0.17
C LEU A 50 2.20 -2.78 -0.52
N LEU A 51 2.11 -3.25 -1.76
CA LEU A 51 1.03 -4.12 -2.21
C LEU A 51 0.99 -5.45 -1.43
N LEU A 52 2.13 -6.14 -1.31
CA LEU A 52 2.23 -7.44 -0.63
C LEU A 52 2.09 -7.34 0.89
N SER A 53 2.35 -6.18 1.48
CA SER A 53 2.18 -5.98 2.93
C SER A 53 0.71 -6.10 3.37
N HIS A 54 -0.26 -5.86 2.49
CA HIS A 54 -1.68 -5.97 2.81
C HIS A 54 -2.14 -7.41 3.09
N PRO A 55 -1.99 -8.39 2.17
CA PRO A 55 -2.37 -9.77 2.44
C PRO A 55 -1.57 -10.37 3.59
N LEU A 56 -0.29 -9.96 3.74
CA LEU A 56 0.52 -10.37 4.90
C LEU A 56 -0.08 -9.86 6.21
N LEU A 57 -0.48 -8.58 6.29
CA LEU A 57 -1.11 -8.04 7.50
C LEU A 57 -2.47 -8.66 7.79
N ILE A 58 -3.27 -8.96 6.76
CA ILE A 58 -4.53 -9.69 6.93
C ILE A 58 -4.24 -11.07 7.54
N TYR A 59 -3.29 -11.83 6.99
CA TYR A 59 -2.88 -13.12 7.55
C TYR A 59 -2.46 -12.99 9.02
N LEU A 60 -1.55 -12.06 9.32
CA LEU A 60 -1.07 -11.86 10.67
C LEU A 60 -2.19 -11.48 11.64
N ILE A 61 -3.15 -10.64 11.25
CA ILE A 61 -4.27 -10.21 12.12
C ILE A 61 -5.11 -11.41 12.57
N TRP A 62 -5.25 -12.41 11.70
CA TRP A 62 -6.08 -13.59 11.94
C TRP A 62 -5.35 -14.72 12.65
N PHE A 63 -4.06 -14.90 12.38
CA PHE A 63 -3.32 -16.07 12.83
C PHE A 63 -2.24 -15.78 13.87
N GLU A 64 -1.84 -14.53 14.04
CA GLU A 64 -0.77 -14.13 14.95
C GLU A 64 -1.24 -13.05 15.93
N SER A 65 -0.62 -13.01 17.11
CA SER A 65 -0.82 -11.94 18.08
C SER A 65 0.02 -10.72 17.70
N ILE A 66 -0.33 -10.06 16.59
CA ILE A 66 0.38 -8.86 16.13
C ILE A 66 -0.19 -7.58 16.72
N SER A 67 0.71 -6.61 16.85
CA SER A 67 0.35 -5.26 17.25
C SER A 67 -0.33 -4.49 16.12
N TYR A 68 -1.47 -3.87 16.43
CA TYR A 68 -2.17 -2.96 15.52
C TYR A 68 -1.32 -1.75 15.08
N TRP A 69 -0.17 -1.49 15.73
CA TRP A 69 0.82 -0.51 15.27
C TRP A 69 1.30 -0.76 13.83
N LEU A 70 1.28 -2.00 13.35
CA LEU A 70 1.65 -2.32 11.97
C LEU A 70 0.67 -1.72 10.94
N ILE A 71 -0.62 -1.59 11.30
CA ILE A 71 -1.62 -0.91 10.45
C ILE A 71 -1.28 0.58 10.36
N PHE A 72 -0.87 1.20 11.47
CA PHE A 72 -0.46 2.60 11.48
C PHE A 72 0.81 2.83 10.64
N ALA A 73 1.80 1.93 10.75
CA ALA A 73 2.99 1.96 9.91
C ALA A 73 2.65 1.83 8.42
N LEU A 74 1.67 0.99 8.06
CA LEU A 74 1.19 0.87 6.68
C LEU A 74 0.58 2.18 6.17
N ILE A 75 -0.24 2.86 6.99
CA ILE A 75 -0.82 4.16 6.62
C ILE A 75 0.27 5.20 6.36
N ILE A 76 1.30 5.25 7.22
CA ILE A 76 2.45 6.14 7.01
C ILE A 76 3.14 5.79 5.68
N ALA A 77 3.35 4.50 5.40
CA ALA A 77 3.95 4.06 4.15
C ALA A 77 3.13 4.50 2.93
N HIS A 78 1.80 4.47 2.99
CA HIS A 78 0.93 5.02 1.93
C HIS A 78 1.15 6.52 1.70
N ILE A 79 1.22 7.31 2.78
CA ILE A 79 1.41 8.76 2.71
C ILE A 79 2.78 9.07 2.10
N VAL A 80 3.83 8.40 2.57
CA VAL A 80 5.19 8.56 2.05
C VAL A 80 5.25 8.14 0.58
N PHE A 81 4.65 7.01 0.23
CA PHE A 81 4.62 6.52 -1.15
C PHE A 81 3.91 7.49 -2.10
N CYS A 82 2.75 8.01 -1.68
CA CYS A 82 2.04 9.08 -2.41
C CYS A 82 2.94 10.30 -2.62
N ALA A 83 3.54 10.79 -1.54
CA ALA A 83 4.36 11.99 -1.56
C ALA A 83 5.63 11.85 -2.41
N LEU A 84 6.16 10.64 -2.60
CA LEU A 84 7.38 10.41 -3.37
C LEU A 84 7.12 10.01 -4.83
N PHE A 85 6.18 9.09 -5.05
CA PHE A 85 6.08 8.38 -6.34
C PHE A 85 4.72 8.50 -7.03
N ALA A 86 3.63 8.68 -6.28
CA ALA A 86 2.28 8.57 -6.83
C ALA A 86 1.45 9.85 -6.68
N ARG A 87 2.08 11.02 -6.84
CA ARG A 87 1.41 12.33 -6.79
C ARG A 87 0.42 12.54 -7.95
N ASP A 88 0.71 11.96 -9.11
CA ASP A 88 -0.11 12.07 -10.31
C ASP A 88 -0.71 10.72 -10.70
N VAL A 89 -1.97 10.52 -10.30
CA VAL A 89 -2.76 9.31 -10.58
C VAL A 89 -3.74 9.50 -11.74
N SER A 90 -3.55 10.55 -12.55
CA SER A 90 -4.43 10.82 -13.69
C SER A 90 -4.29 9.74 -14.78
N THR A 91 -5.38 9.50 -15.50
CA THR A 91 -5.43 8.53 -16.61
C THR A 91 -5.35 9.22 -17.98
N GLY A 92 -4.84 10.47 -18.02
CA GLY A 92 -4.79 11.33 -19.20
C GLY A 92 -3.86 10.84 -20.30
#